data_AF-A0A0L6WFE0-F1
#
_entry.id   AF-A0A0L6WFE0-F1
#
_cell.length_a   1.000
_cell.length_b   1.000
_cell.length_c   1.000
_cell.angle_alpha   90.00
_cell.angle_beta   90.00
_cell.angle_gamma   90.00
#
_symmetry.space_group_name_H-M   'P 1'
#
loop_
_entity.id
_entity.type
_entity.pdbx_description
1 polymer ?
#
loop_
_entity_poly.entity_id
_entity_poly.type
_entity_poly.pdbx_seq_one_letter_code
_entity_poly.pdbx_strand_id
1 'polypeptide(L)'
;MAVEPLLATRAQRAFILTVILHDLYALEAIVVLIMVGITFRKVDVEVDFHIPRIFELFIAFDALRLRNVIQLLGLLLFHLALMVFAALQVHQTRTALVQLPNCDGTRSFLVSIILFLQWFVIGASWLVMLFWIKQLYGEFGWAIFHVVGADRKMKTMYQWYQIMICLLKFDFFCFTGVTMQLLILVLQKNSAEFGVTIAAIPIVLVLLILCGVAVQREIKWIMSISFVMMLAALTYFLYKLVRFYEPSSRSQYETTRATLTTFTIVAFLLLFATLVVGLRCFVDFDKGLLASKVNSERVSLPLFRGMI
;
A
#
# COMPACT_ATOMS: atom_id res chain seq x y z
N MET A 1 2.52 32.44 -13.29
CA MET A 1 2.34 32.57 -11.83
C MET A 1 3.26 31.57 -11.17
N ALA A 2 3.94 31.95 -10.08
CA ALA A 2 4.91 31.10 -9.41
C ALA A 2 4.25 29.81 -8.93
N VAL A 3 4.95 28.69 -9.08
CA VAL A 3 4.54 27.38 -8.55
C VAL A 3 4.50 27.49 -7.03
N GLU A 4 3.32 27.40 -6.42
CA GLU A 4 3.18 27.57 -4.96
C GLU A 4 4.05 26.55 -4.18
N PRO A 5 4.71 26.96 -3.09
CA PRO A 5 5.55 26.03 -2.33
C PRO A 5 4.75 24.88 -1.72
N LEU A 6 5.42 23.77 -1.42
CA LEU A 6 4.82 22.64 -0.72
C LEU A 6 4.27 23.10 0.64
N LEU A 7 3.05 22.67 0.98
CA LEU A 7 2.31 23.07 2.18
C LEU A 7 2.00 24.58 2.23
N ALA A 8 1.95 25.26 1.09
CA ALA A 8 1.49 26.64 1.02
C ALA A 8 -0.03 26.76 1.19
N THR A 9 -0.79 25.81 0.63
CA THR A 9 -2.25 25.88 0.65
C THR A 9 -2.83 25.29 1.92
N ARG A 10 -3.97 25.85 2.36
CA ARG A 10 -4.73 25.33 3.51
C ARG A 10 -5.16 23.89 3.28
N ALA A 11 -5.52 23.53 2.04
CA ALA A 11 -5.93 22.18 1.67
C ALA A 11 -4.79 21.17 1.85
N GLN A 12 -3.56 21.50 1.43
CA GLN A 12 -2.40 20.62 1.62
C GLN A 12 -2.08 20.37 3.10
N ARG A 13 -2.10 21.43 3.92
CA ARG A 13 -1.87 21.31 5.37
C ARG A 13 -2.96 20.50 6.05
N ALA A 14 -4.23 20.78 5.71
CA ALA A 14 -5.36 20.10 6.30
C ALA A 14 -5.43 18.62 5.89
N PHE A 15 -5.03 18.29 4.66
CA PHE A 15 -4.92 16.89 4.21
C PHE A 15 -3.86 16.12 5.01
N ILE A 16 -2.63 16.66 5.13
CA ILE A 16 -1.58 16.02 5.95
C ILE A 16 -1.98 15.93 7.42
N LEU A 17 -2.61 16.97 7.96
CA LEU A 17 -3.12 16.94 9.33
C LEU A 17 -4.19 15.86 9.50
N THR A 18 -5.08 15.68 8.52
CA THR A 18 -6.09 14.60 8.53
C THR A 18 -5.43 13.23 8.56
N VAL A 19 -4.40 13.00 7.73
CA VAL A 19 -3.62 11.75 7.73
C VAL A 19 -2.92 11.54 9.07
N ILE A 20 -2.22 12.55 9.61
CA ILE A 20 -1.52 12.44 10.89
C ILE A 20 -2.47 12.16 12.06
N LEU A 21 -3.61 12.85 12.09
CA LEU A 21 -4.63 12.67 13.13
C LEU A 21 -5.27 11.29 12.98
N HIS A 22 -5.62 10.89 11.75
CA HIS A 22 -6.07 9.54 11.48
C HIS A 22 -5.07 8.53 12.03
N ASP A 23 -3.79 8.60 11.69
CA ASP A 23 -2.78 7.64 12.16
C ASP A 23 -2.49 7.71 13.67
N LEU A 24 -2.86 8.81 14.32
CA LEU A 24 -2.77 8.95 15.78
C LEU A 24 -3.96 8.28 16.48
N TYR A 25 -5.16 8.38 15.90
CA TYR A 25 -6.41 7.83 16.45
C TYR A 25 -6.67 6.39 16.01
N ALA A 26 -6.37 6.08 14.76
CA ALA A 26 -6.28 4.74 14.19
C ALA A 26 -4.97 4.14 14.70
N LEU A 27 -5.01 3.55 15.89
CA LEU A 27 -3.93 2.75 16.43
C LEU A 27 -3.72 1.52 15.53
N GLU A 28 -3.05 1.67 14.38
CA GLU A 28 -2.74 0.58 13.44
C GLU A 28 -1.92 -0.54 14.11
N ALA A 29 -1.29 -0.25 15.25
CA ALA A 29 -0.72 -1.22 16.17
C ALA A 29 -1.69 -2.36 16.55
N ILE A 30 -3.00 -2.12 16.53
CA ILE A 30 -4.04 -3.11 16.88
C ILE A 30 -4.18 -4.21 15.82
N VAL A 31 -3.98 -3.92 14.53
CA VAL A 31 -4.12 -4.92 13.44
C VAL A 31 -3.05 -5.99 13.55
N VAL A 32 -1.80 -5.58 13.80
CA VAL A 32 -0.66 -6.50 13.97
C VAL A 32 -0.72 -7.16 15.35
N LEU A 33 -1.03 -6.43 16.43
CA LEU A 33 -1.13 -7.00 17.78
C LEU A 33 -2.28 -8.00 17.93
N ILE A 34 -3.41 -7.81 17.25
CA ILE A 34 -4.53 -8.77 17.29
C ILE A 34 -4.22 -9.96 16.39
N MET A 35 -3.62 -9.77 15.21
CA MET A 35 -3.22 -10.91 14.38
C MET A 35 -2.11 -11.75 15.05
N VAL A 36 -1.13 -11.10 15.69
CA VAL A 36 -0.06 -11.73 16.48
C VAL A 36 -0.63 -12.35 17.76
N GLY A 37 -1.47 -11.62 18.50
CA GLY A 37 -2.03 -12.05 19.78
C GLY A 37 -3.02 -13.21 19.67
N ILE A 38 -3.83 -13.25 18.61
CA ILE A 38 -4.72 -14.38 18.30
C ILE A 38 -3.91 -15.59 17.81
N THR A 39 -2.86 -15.38 17.01
CA THR A 39 -2.05 -16.46 16.44
C THR A 39 -1.12 -17.12 17.47
N PHE A 40 -0.53 -16.34 18.39
CA PHE A 40 0.57 -16.84 19.22
C PHE A 40 0.21 -17.19 20.66
N ARG A 41 -1.01 -16.92 21.14
CA ARG A 41 -1.43 -17.24 22.53
C ARG A 41 -0.47 -16.71 23.61
N LYS A 42 0.45 -15.82 23.26
CA LYS A 42 1.44 -15.15 24.11
C LYS A 42 1.55 -13.71 23.62
N VAL A 43 1.06 -12.80 24.45
CA VAL A 43 1.22 -11.36 24.32
C VAL A 43 2.49 -11.02 25.09
N ASP A 44 3.66 -11.19 24.50
CA ASP A 44 4.94 -10.78 25.14
C ASP A 44 5.92 -10.24 24.08
N VAL A 45 5.44 -9.48 23.10
CA VAL A 45 6.35 -8.71 22.25
C VAL A 45 5.85 -7.27 22.13
N GLU A 46 6.35 -6.42 23.03
CA GLU A 46 6.43 -4.98 22.84
C GLU A 46 7.30 -4.72 21.60
N VAL A 47 6.66 -4.62 20.43
CA VAL A 47 7.33 -4.12 19.23
C VAL A 47 6.62 -2.84 18.83
N ASP A 48 7.33 -1.72 18.94
CA ASP A 48 6.89 -0.40 18.50
C ASP A 48 6.75 -0.40 16.96
N PHE A 49 5.60 -0.82 16.46
CA PHE A 49 5.31 -0.84 15.02
C PHE A 49 4.81 0.54 14.55
N HIS A 50 5.71 1.52 14.49
CA HIS A 50 5.46 2.82 13.85
C HIS A 50 5.57 2.79 12.31
N ILE A 51 6.01 1.67 11.73
CA ILE A 51 6.40 1.57 10.30
C ILE A 51 5.23 1.83 9.33
N PRO A 52 4.01 1.28 9.51
CA PRO A 52 2.89 1.53 8.58
C PRO A 52 2.50 3.01 8.53
N ARG A 53 2.43 3.67 9.69
CA ARG A 53 2.17 5.11 9.84
C ARG A 53 3.20 5.95 9.09
N ILE A 54 4.48 5.60 9.20
CA ILE A 54 5.54 6.32 8.49
C ILE A 54 5.39 6.14 6.98
N PHE A 55 5.01 4.94 6.52
CA PHE A 55 4.80 4.67 5.11
C PHE A 55 3.62 5.47 4.54
N GLU A 56 2.48 5.49 5.22
CA GLU A 56 1.31 6.25 4.77
C GLU A 56 1.62 7.75 4.67
N LEU A 57 2.21 8.31 5.73
CA LEU A 57 2.63 9.71 5.74
C LEU A 57 3.65 10.01 4.63
N PHE A 58 4.58 9.10 4.37
CA PHE A 58 5.54 9.22 3.28
C PHE A 58 4.86 9.26 1.91
N ILE A 59 3.88 8.39 1.66
CA ILE A 59 3.11 8.39 0.40
C ILE A 59 2.25 9.64 0.27
N ALA A 60 1.57 10.07 1.34
CA ALA A 60 0.79 11.30 1.36
C ALA A 60 1.67 12.52 1.07
N PHE A 61 2.84 12.60 1.71
CA PHE A 61 3.81 13.66 1.46
C PHE A 61 4.35 13.62 0.03
N ASP A 62 4.72 12.45 -0.48
CA ASP A 62 5.21 12.27 -1.85
C ASP A 62 4.14 12.68 -2.89
N ALA A 63 2.88 12.31 -2.66
CA ALA A 63 1.75 12.69 -3.50
C ALA A 63 1.57 14.21 -3.57
N LEU A 64 1.70 14.92 -2.43
CA LEU A 64 1.65 16.38 -2.41
C LEU A 64 2.88 17.02 -3.05
N ARG A 65 4.08 16.50 -2.76
CA ARG A 65 5.36 17.00 -3.29
C ARG A 65 5.42 16.91 -4.80
N LEU A 66 5.02 15.78 -5.36
CA LEU A 66 4.99 15.54 -6.79
C LEU A 66 3.70 16.03 -7.44
N ARG A 67 2.76 16.59 -6.66
CA ARG A 67 1.42 17.03 -7.09
C ARG A 67 0.70 15.94 -7.88
N ASN A 68 0.88 14.70 -7.43
CA ASN A 68 0.46 13.52 -8.13
C ASN A 68 -0.94 13.10 -7.67
N VAL A 69 -1.94 13.55 -8.43
CA VAL A 69 -3.35 13.21 -8.21
C VAL A 69 -3.59 11.70 -8.24
N ILE A 70 -2.83 10.95 -9.05
CA ILE A 70 -2.99 9.49 -9.15
C ILE A 70 -2.58 8.82 -7.83
N GLN A 71 -1.56 9.33 -7.15
CA GLN A 71 -1.17 8.83 -5.82
C GLN A 71 -2.20 9.18 -4.75
N LEU A 72 -2.81 10.37 -4.80
CA LEU A 72 -3.92 10.71 -3.89
C LEU A 72 -5.11 9.77 -4.07
N LEU A 73 -5.48 9.46 -5.32
CA LEU A 73 -6.53 8.49 -5.61
C LEU A 73 -6.14 7.08 -5.13
N GLY A 74 -4.89 6.69 -5.34
CA GLY A 74 -4.35 5.44 -4.80
C GLY A 74 -4.48 5.35 -3.28
N LEU A 75 -4.19 6.44 -2.56
CA LEU A 75 -4.34 6.50 -1.10
C LEU A 75 -5.80 6.32 -0.66
N LEU A 76 -6.74 6.92 -1.39
CA LEU A 76 -8.18 6.77 -1.12
C LEU A 76 -8.66 5.32 -1.32
N LEU A 77 -8.19 4.65 -2.38
CA LEU A 77 -8.49 3.24 -2.64
C LEU A 77 -7.83 2.32 -1.61
N PHE A 78 -6.60 2.64 -1.20
CA PHE A 78 -5.89 1.91 -0.17
C PHE A 78 -6.61 1.96 1.18
N HIS A 79 -7.11 3.14 1.58
CA HIS A 79 -7.95 3.27 2.77
C HIS A 79 -9.27 2.50 2.69
N LEU A 80 -9.89 2.45 1.51
CA LEU A 80 -11.07 1.62 1.30
C LEU A 80 -10.74 0.14 1.54
N ALA A 81 -9.58 -0.33 1.08
CA ALA A 81 -9.12 -1.69 1.35
C ALA A 81 -8.89 -1.90 2.86
N LEU A 82 -8.23 -0.98 3.55
CA LEU A 82 -8.06 -1.01 5.02
C LEU A 82 -9.40 -1.06 5.77
N MET A 83 -10.42 -0.35 5.29
CA MET A 83 -11.77 -0.41 5.85
C MET A 83 -12.39 -1.81 5.72
N VAL A 84 -12.23 -2.48 4.57
CA VAL A 84 -12.66 -3.88 4.40
C VAL A 84 -11.89 -4.80 5.35
N PHE A 85 -10.59 -4.59 5.52
CA PHE A 85 -9.78 -5.39 6.45
C PHE A 85 -10.21 -5.20 7.91
N ALA A 86 -10.47 -3.97 8.35
CA ALA A 86 -10.96 -3.71 9.69
C ALA A 86 -12.33 -4.39 9.95
N ALA A 87 -13.23 -4.40 8.96
CA ALA A 87 -14.50 -5.13 9.09
C ALA A 87 -14.30 -6.65 9.24
N LEU A 88 -13.40 -7.26 8.46
CA LEU A 88 -13.10 -8.69 8.57
C LEU A 88 -12.48 -9.06 9.92
N GLN A 89 -11.62 -8.20 10.46
CA GLN A 89 -10.98 -8.43 11.77
C GLN A 89 -11.96 -8.48 12.92
N VAL A 90 -13.03 -7.68 12.90
CA VAL A 90 -14.11 -7.74 13.91
C VAL A 90 -14.70 -9.15 13.96
N HIS A 91 -14.99 -9.73 12.78
CA HIS A 91 -15.59 -11.06 12.69
C HIS A 91 -14.62 -12.17 13.13
N GLN A 92 -13.37 -12.11 12.68
CA GLN A 92 -12.36 -13.11 13.02
C GLN A 92 -12.00 -13.09 14.51
N THR A 93 -11.87 -11.91 15.09
CA THR A 93 -11.53 -11.76 16.51
C THR A 93 -12.63 -12.30 17.40
N ARG A 94 -13.90 -12.03 17.08
CA ARG A 94 -15.04 -12.59 17.81
C ARG A 94 -15.04 -14.12 17.77
N THR A 95 -14.77 -14.70 16.60
CA THR A 95 -14.73 -16.17 16.43
C THR A 95 -13.59 -16.81 17.21
N ALA A 96 -12.40 -16.19 17.18
CA ALA A 96 -11.24 -16.67 17.93
C ALA A 96 -11.47 -16.62 19.46
N LEU A 97 -12.09 -15.56 19.97
CA LEU A 97 -12.35 -15.40 21.41
C LEU A 97 -13.33 -16.46 21.97
N VAL A 98 -14.31 -16.91 21.17
CA VAL A 98 -15.26 -17.96 21.60
C VAL A 98 -14.59 -19.34 21.70
N GLN A 99 -13.49 -19.57 20.99
CA GLN A 99 -12.75 -20.83 20.99
C GLN A 99 -11.71 -20.94 22.13
N LEU A 100 -11.50 -19.89 22.92
CA LEU A 100 -10.55 -19.93 24.04
C LEU A 100 -11.22 -20.47 25.32
N PRO A 101 -10.71 -21.58 25.90
CA PRO A 101 -11.12 -21.99 27.23
C PRO A 101 -10.61 -20.94 28.25
N ASN A 102 -11.49 -20.45 29.13
CA ASN A 102 -11.25 -19.39 30.12
C ASN A 102 -11.23 -17.94 29.59
N CYS A 103 -12.02 -17.62 28.56
CA CYS A 103 -12.20 -16.23 28.15
C CYS A 103 -13.04 -15.44 29.17
N ASP A 104 -12.40 -14.49 29.84
CA ASP A 104 -13.08 -13.50 30.68
C ASP A 104 -14.02 -12.64 29.81
N GLY A 105 -15.33 -12.77 30.00
CA GLY A 105 -16.36 -12.19 29.11
C GLY A 105 -16.18 -10.68 28.91
N THR A 106 -15.74 -9.99 29.96
CA THR A 106 -15.47 -8.55 29.95
C THR A 106 -14.36 -8.16 28.97
N ARG A 107 -13.24 -8.90 28.93
CA ARG A 107 -12.12 -8.61 28.02
C ARG A 107 -12.51 -8.83 26.56
N SER A 108 -13.29 -9.88 26.28
CA SER A 108 -13.76 -10.18 24.92
C SER A 108 -14.69 -9.09 24.37
N PHE A 109 -15.55 -8.54 25.24
CA PHE A 109 -16.47 -7.45 24.90
C PHE A 109 -15.74 -6.15 24.61
N LEU A 110 -14.75 -5.78 25.45
CA LEU A 110 -13.93 -4.59 25.27
C LEU A 110 -13.16 -4.62 23.93
N VAL A 111 -12.54 -5.76 23.59
CA VAL A 111 -11.82 -5.91 22.31
C VAL A 111 -12.75 -5.75 21.11
N SER A 112 -13.95 -6.33 21.18
CA SER A 112 -14.94 -6.20 20.10
C SER A 112 -15.40 -4.75 19.92
N ILE A 113 -15.57 -3.98 21.00
CA ILE A 113 -15.93 -2.56 20.92
C ILE A 113 -14.80 -1.75 20.29
N ILE A 114 -13.55 -1.97 20.72
CA ILE A 114 -12.39 -1.24 20.19
C ILE A 114 -12.25 -1.46 18.69
N LEU A 115 -12.37 -2.71 18.22
CA LEU A 115 -12.32 -3.05 16.80
C LEU A 115 -13.46 -2.43 15.99
N PHE A 116 -14.67 -2.38 16.57
CA PHE A 116 -15.81 -1.75 15.91
C PHE A 116 -15.61 -0.24 15.78
N LEU A 117 -15.17 0.43 16.86
CA LEU A 117 -14.86 1.86 16.83
C LEU A 117 -13.78 2.18 15.80
N GLN A 118 -12.74 1.35 15.70
CA GLN A 118 -11.67 1.51 14.69
C GLN A 118 -12.25 1.58 13.27
N TRP A 119 -13.19 0.71 12.93
CA TRP A 119 -13.82 0.70 11.60
C TRP A 119 -14.56 2.02 11.29
N PHE A 120 -15.28 2.56 12.27
CA PHE A 120 -15.96 3.85 12.12
C PHE A 120 -14.99 5.03 11.99
N VAL A 121 -13.88 4.99 12.73
CA VAL A 121 -12.84 6.03 12.65
C VAL A 121 -12.21 6.07 11.25
N ILE A 122 -11.85 4.90 10.69
CA ILE A 122 -11.33 4.79 9.32
C ILE A 122 -12.39 5.31 8.31
N GLY A 123 -13.65 4.93 8.48
CA GLY A 123 -14.76 5.39 7.63
C GLY A 123 -14.95 6.91 7.64
N ALA A 124 -14.91 7.52 8.82
CA ALA A 124 -15.01 8.97 8.96
C ALA A 124 -13.79 9.68 8.35
N SER A 125 -12.58 9.16 8.59
CA SER A 125 -11.35 9.71 8.00
C SER A 125 -11.40 9.68 6.47
N TRP A 126 -11.89 8.57 5.90
CA TRP A 126 -12.02 8.39 4.46
C TRP A 126 -12.91 9.47 3.81
N LEU A 127 -14.03 9.82 4.45
CA LEU A 127 -14.91 10.89 3.98
C LEU A 127 -14.24 12.27 4.03
N VAL A 128 -13.48 12.54 5.10
CA VAL A 128 -12.72 13.80 5.24
C VAL A 128 -11.60 13.88 4.19
N MET A 129 -10.87 12.79 3.96
CA MET A 129 -9.86 12.72 2.90
C MET A 129 -10.47 12.93 1.52
N LEU A 130 -11.65 12.36 1.24
CA LEU A 130 -12.34 12.54 -0.03
C LEU A 130 -12.67 14.02 -0.28
N PHE A 131 -13.10 14.74 0.76
CA PHE A 131 -13.32 16.19 0.68
C PHE A 131 -12.04 16.96 0.31
N TRP A 132 -10.92 16.69 1.00
CA TRP A 132 -9.64 17.37 0.71
C TRP A 132 -9.06 17.00 -0.65
N ILE A 133 -9.13 15.73 -1.05
CA ILE A 133 -8.66 15.26 -2.36
C ILE A 133 -9.44 15.96 -3.49
N LYS A 134 -10.75 16.20 -3.33
CA LYS A 134 -11.52 16.97 -4.31
C LYS A 134 -10.97 18.39 -4.49
N GLN A 135 -10.56 19.04 -3.41
CA GLN A 135 -9.97 20.38 -3.47
C GLN A 135 -8.56 20.36 -4.08
N LEU A 136 -7.72 19.40 -3.66
CA LEU A 136 -6.38 19.20 -4.21
C LEU A 136 -6.39 18.83 -5.70
N TYR A 137 -7.42 18.11 -6.17
CA TYR A 137 -7.61 17.81 -7.59
C TYR A 137 -7.73 19.09 -8.42
N GLY A 138 -8.47 20.09 -7.91
CA GLY A 138 -8.58 21.41 -8.54
C GLY A 138 -7.23 22.14 -8.57
N GLU A 139 -6.54 22.20 -7.43
CA GLU A 139 -5.23 22.89 -7.29
C GLU A 139 -4.16 22.26 -8.21
N PHE A 140 -4.07 20.92 -8.23
CA PHE A 140 -3.05 20.20 -9.00
C PHE A 140 -3.37 20.14 -10.49
N GLY A 141 -4.65 20.00 -10.86
CA GLY A 141 -5.08 20.03 -12.25
C GLY A 141 -4.73 21.35 -12.93
N TRP A 142 -4.90 22.47 -12.22
CA TRP A 142 -4.56 23.81 -12.71
C TRP A 142 -3.05 24.01 -12.86
N ALA A 143 -2.26 23.48 -11.91
CA ALA A 143 -0.80 23.55 -11.98
C ALA A 143 -0.18 22.70 -13.09
N ILE A 144 -0.66 21.46 -13.28
CA ILE A 144 -0.15 20.54 -14.31
C ILE A 144 -0.45 21.06 -15.72
N PHE A 145 -1.61 21.71 -15.92
CA PHE A 145 -1.98 22.29 -17.20
C PHE A 145 -0.96 23.30 -17.73
N HIS A 146 -0.36 24.10 -16.85
CA HIS A 146 0.60 25.14 -17.23
C HIS A 146 2.02 24.61 -17.47
N VAL A 147 2.39 23.47 -16.88
CA VAL A 147 3.75 22.90 -16.99
C VAL A 147 3.89 21.97 -18.20
N VAL A 148 2.88 21.16 -18.51
CA VAL A 148 2.97 20.13 -19.57
C VAL A 148 2.70 20.70 -20.97
N GLY A 149 2.10 21.89 -21.08
CA GLY A 149 1.73 22.48 -22.37
C GLY A 149 0.65 21.66 -23.10
N ALA A 150 0.41 21.98 -24.37
CA ALA A 150 -0.71 21.45 -25.15
C ALA A 150 -0.47 20.06 -25.79
N ASP A 151 0.72 19.46 -25.64
CA ASP A 151 0.98 18.14 -26.24
C ASP A 151 0.30 17.02 -25.45
N ARG A 152 -0.83 16.55 -26.00
CA ARG A 152 -1.64 15.48 -25.42
C ARG A 152 -0.93 14.14 -25.35
N LYS A 153 0.01 13.84 -26.27
CA LYS A 153 0.70 12.55 -26.31
C LYS A 153 1.68 12.42 -25.16
N MET A 154 2.51 13.44 -24.94
CA MET A 154 3.46 13.46 -23.81
C MET A 154 2.74 13.42 -22.46
N LYS A 155 1.62 14.14 -22.33
CA LYS A 155 0.78 14.10 -21.13
C LYS A 155 0.26 12.69 -20.82
N THR A 156 -0.21 11.97 -21.84
CA THR A 156 -0.74 10.61 -21.68
C THR A 156 0.36 9.64 -21.25
N MET A 157 1.55 9.71 -21.87
CA MET A 157 2.69 8.88 -21.50
C MET A 157 3.16 9.15 -20.07
N TYR A 158 3.19 10.41 -19.66
CA TYR A 158 3.56 10.80 -18.29
C TYR A 158 2.53 10.31 -17.26
N GLN A 159 1.24 10.35 -17.58
CA GLN A 159 0.19 9.79 -16.73
C GLN A 159 0.38 8.28 -16.53
N TRP A 160 0.64 7.50 -17.58
CA TRP A 160 0.93 6.07 -17.46
C TRP A 160 2.17 5.81 -16.59
N TYR A 161 3.23 6.61 -16.76
CA TYR A 161 4.41 6.55 -15.90
C TYR A 161 4.08 6.82 -14.42
N GLN A 162 3.27 7.85 -14.12
CA GLN A 162 2.85 8.15 -12.75
C GLN A 162 1.96 7.05 -12.16
N ILE A 163 1.07 6.44 -12.96
CA ILE A 163 0.30 5.26 -12.54
C ILE A 163 1.25 4.11 -12.21
N MET A 164 2.26 3.86 -13.04
CA MET A 164 3.23 2.78 -12.81
C MET A 164 4.01 2.96 -11.51
N ILE A 165 4.55 4.16 -11.26
CA ILE A 165 5.27 4.46 -10.00
C ILE A 165 4.34 4.40 -8.79
N CYS A 166 3.09 4.84 -8.94
CA CYS A 166 2.08 4.74 -7.89
C CYS A 166 1.81 3.26 -7.53
N LEU A 167 1.52 2.43 -8.53
CA LEU A 167 1.26 1.00 -8.32
C LEU A 167 2.46 0.28 -7.69
N LEU A 168 3.69 0.55 -8.14
CA LEU A 168 4.89 -0.06 -7.54
C LEU A 168 5.06 0.28 -6.04
N LYS A 169 4.68 1.50 -5.62
CA LYS A 169 4.72 1.88 -4.20
C LYS A 169 3.67 1.12 -3.38
N PHE A 170 2.46 0.96 -3.90
CA PHE A 170 1.43 0.17 -3.24
C PHE A 170 1.71 -1.33 -3.26
N ASP A 171 2.32 -1.86 -4.33
CA ASP A 171 2.80 -3.24 -4.41
C ASP A 171 3.87 -3.53 -3.36
N PHE A 172 4.82 -2.60 -3.17
CA PHE A 172 5.84 -2.73 -2.12
C PHE A 172 5.20 -2.90 -0.74
N PHE A 173 4.21 -2.06 -0.42
CA PHE A 173 3.49 -2.15 0.84
C PHE A 173 2.66 -3.43 0.96
N CYS A 174 1.84 -3.73 -0.05
CA CYS A 174 0.95 -4.89 -0.02
C CYS A 174 1.74 -6.20 0.04
N PHE A 175 2.83 -6.32 -0.72
CA PHE A 175 3.69 -7.49 -0.67
C PHE A 175 4.34 -7.66 0.70
N THR A 176 4.87 -6.57 1.29
CA THR A 176 5.42 -6.59 2.65
C THR A 176 4.35 -6.98 3.67
N GLY A 177 3.13 -6.45 3.55
CA GLY A 177 2.00 -6.80 4.41
C GLY A 177 1.62 -8.28 4.32
N VAL A 178 1.44 -8.82 3.09
CA VAL A 178 1.02 -10.23 2.87
C VAL A 178 2.07 -11.14 3.46
N THR A 179 3.34 -10.88 3.14
CA THR A 179 4.45 -11.72 3.57
C THR A 179 4.66 -11.67 5.08
N MET A 180 4.53 -10.50 5.71
CA MET A 180 4.59 -10.38 7.16
C MET A 180 3.46 -11.16 7.85
N GLN A 181 2.22 -11.04 7.34
CA GLN A 181 1.09 -11.81 7.84
C GLN A 181 1.31 -13.32 7.70
N LEU A 182 1.85 -13.77 6.56
CA LEU A 182 2.17 -15.18 6.34
C LEU A 182 3.31 -15.68 7.22
N LEU A 183 4.36 -14.88 7.46
CA LEU A 183 5.47 -15.27 8.34
C LEU A 183 4.99 -15.50 9.77
N ILE A 184 4.18 -14.58 10.30
CA ILE A 184 3.56 -14.69 11.64
C ILE A 184 2.79 -16.02 11.74
N LEU A 185 2.03 -16.42 10.72
CA LEU A 185 1.24 -17.65 10.75
C LEU A 185 2.04 -18.93 10.48
N VAL A 186 3.10 -18.86 9.66
CA VAL A 186 3.88 -20.03 9.19
C VAL A 186 5.03 -20.37 10.13
N LEU A 187 5.41 -19.48 11.05
CA LEU A 187 6.55 -19.68 11.96
C LEU A 187 6.45 -20.94 12.83
N GLN A 188 5.28 -21.57 12.92
CA GLN A 188 5.06 -22.76 13.76
C GLN A 188 5.52 -24.09 13.16
N LYS A 189 5.87 -24.20 11.87
CA LYS A 189 6.36 -25.47 11.29
C LYS A 189 7.61 -25.29 10.45
N ASN A 190 8.67 -25.97 10.86
CA ASN A 190 9.99 -26.02 10.21
C ASN A 190 9.89 -26.79 8.87
N SER A 191 9.25 -26.19 7.87
CA SER A 191 8.96 -26.77 6.56
C SER A 191 9.66 -25.98 5.45
N ALA A 192 9.94 -26.61 4.31
CA ALA A 192 10.57 -25.95 3.16
C ALA A 192 9.83 -24.67 2.70
N GLU A 193 8.51 -24.60 2.89
CA GLU A 193 7.70 -23.41 2.61
C GLU A 193 8.11 -22.16 3.39
N PHE A 194 8.61 -22.33 4.62
CA PHE A 194 9.07 -21.22 5.47
C PHE A 194 10.32 -20.57 4.87
N GLY A 195 11.30 -21.40 4.50
CA GLY A 195 12.55 -20.92 3.86
C GLY A 195 12.29 -20.20 2.54
N VAL A 196 11.38 -20.75 1.71
CA VAL A 196 10.99 -20.12 0.44
C VAL A 196 10.30 -18.78 0.68
N THR A 197 9.40 -18.69 1.67
CA THR A 197 8.68 -17.44 1.96
C THR A 197 9.62 -16.36 2.48
N ILE A 198 10.56 -16.71 3.36
CA ILE A 198 11.57 -15.75 3.86
C ILE A 198 12.46 -15.26 2.72
N ALA A 199 12.97 -16.17 1.89
CA ALA A 199 13.84 -15.80 0.78
C ALA A 199 13.11 -14.95 -0.26
N ALA A 200 11.82 -15.19 -0.49
CA ALA A 200 11.01 -14.43 -1.44
C ALA A 200 10.86 -12.95 -1.06
N ILE A 201 10.92 -12.59 0.23
CA ILE A 201 10.77 -11.19 0.69
C ILE A 201 11.82 -10.27 0.07
N PRO A 202 13.12 -10.41 0.37
CA PRO A 202 14.14 -9.51 -0.16
C PRO A 202 14.22 -9.58 -1.69
N ILE A 203 13.99 -10.76 -2.28
CA ILE A 203 14.02 -10.94 -3.73
C ILE A 203 12.95 -10.07 -4.40
N VAL A 204 11.69 -10.15 -3.96
CA VAL A 204 10.60 -9.38 -4.57
C VAL A 204 10.76 -7.88 -4.31
N LEU A 205 11.17 -7.47 -3.10
CA LEU A 205 11.40 -6.04 -2.81
C LEU A 205 12.48 -5.43 -3.70
N VAL A 206 13.60 -6.13 -3.89
CA VAL A 206 14.67 -5.68 -4.81
C VAL A 206 14.14 -5.61 -6.24
N LEU A 207 13.34 -6.58 -6.68
CA LEU A 207 12.80 -6.59 -8.03
C LEU A 207 11.80 -5.47 -8.29
N LEU A 208 10.96 -5.11 -7.32
CA LEU A 208 10.07 -3.95 -7.42
C LEU A 208 10.86 -2.64 -7.56
N ILE A 209 11.96 -2.50 -6.79
CA ILE A 209 12.87 -1.36 -6.92
C ILE A 209 13.53 -1.33 -8.30
N LEU A 210 14.04 -2.47 -8.77
CA LEU A 210 14.63 -2.59 -10.11
C LEU A 210 13.63 -2.27 -11.20
N CYS A 211 12.36 -2.66 -11.06
CA CYS A 211 11.28 -2.28 -11.97
C CYS A 211 11.06 -0.75 -11.96
N GLY A 212 11.07 -0.11 -10.79
CA GLY A 212 11.00 1.34 -10.66
C GLY A 212 12.17 2.05 -11.37
N VAL A 213 13.39 1.55 -11.18
CA VAL A 213 14.58 2.08 -11.87
C VAL A 213 14.50 1.84 -13.39
N ALA A 214 14.01 0.68 -13.82
CA ALA A 214 13.87 0.34 -15.23
C ALA A 214 12.89 1.27 -15.95
N VAL A 215 11.75 1.61 -15.33
CA VAL A 215 10.77 2.53 -15.93
C VAL A 215 11.24 4.00 -15.88
N GLN A 216 12.03 4.38 -14.87
CA GLN A 216 12.64 5.71 -14.77
C GLN A 216 13.69 5.92 -15.85
N ARG A 217 14.61 4.96 -16.02
CA ARG A 217 15.75 5.03 -16.94
C ARG A 217 15.50 4.42 -18.32
N GLU A 218 14.30 3.87 -18.55
CA GLU A 218 13.89 3.22 -19.81
C GLU A 218 14.80 2.02 -20.20
N ILE A 219 15.28 1.27 -19.20
CA ILE A 219 16.19 0.12 -19.41
C ILE A 219 15.38 -1.12 -19.76
N LYS A 220 15.25 -1.42 -21.06
CA LYS A 220 14.44 -2.52 -21.61
C LYS A 220 14.75 -3.90 -21.04
N TRP A 221 16.03 -4.22 -20.85
CA TRP A 221 16.44 -5.53 -20.33
C TRP A 221 15.99 -5.75 -18.88
N ILE A 222 16.19 -4.77 -18.01
CA ILE A 222 15.74 -4.84 -16.60
C ILE A 222 14.20 -4.89 -16.55
N MET A 223 13.51 -4.10 -17.37
CA MET A 223 12.05 -4.12 -17.44
C MET A 223 11.51 -5.50 -17.84
N SER A 224 12.14 -6.16 -18.81
CA SER A 224 11.73 -7.49 -19.28
C SER A 224 11.93 -8.55 -18.20
N ILE A 225 13.05 -8.49 -17.46
CA ILE A 225 13.30 -9.37 -16.30
C ILE A 225 12.22 -9.13 -15.22
N SER A 226 11.88 -7.88 -14.94
CA SER A 226 10.83 -7.54 -13.98
C SER A 226 9.47 -8.12 -14.37
N PHE A 227 9.10 -8.13 -15.66
CA PHE A 227 7.84 -8.75 -16.10
C PHE A 227 7.79 -10.26 -15.87
N VAL A 228 8.87 -10.96 -16.20
CA VAL A 228 8.97 -12.42 -15.96
C VAL A 228 8.82 -12.70 -14.46
N MET A 229 9.46 -11.90 -13.62
CA MET A 229 9.35 -12.06 -12.17
C MET A 229 7.98 -11.67 -11.61
N MET A 230 7.31 -10.65 -12.17
CA MET A 230 5.93 -10.31 -11.81
C MET A 230 4.98 -11.47 -12.12
N LEU A 231 5.15 -12.14 -13.26
CA LEU A 231 4.38 -13.36 -13.61
C LEU A 231 4.65 -14.51 -12.62
N ALA A 232 5.91 -14.70 -12.20
CA ALA A 232 6.25 -15.68 -11.18
C ALA A 232 5.60 -15.34 -9.83
N ALA A 233 5.61 -14.07 -9.42
CA ALA A 233 4.96 -13.61 -8.19
C ALA A 233 3.43 -13.75 -8.24
N LEU A 234 2.78 -13.45 -9.37
CA LEU A 234 1.35 -13.70 -9.59
C LEU A 234 1.02 -15.20 -9.45
N THR A 235 1.85 -16.07 -10.01
CA THR A 235 1.69 -17.53 -9.90
C THR A 235 1.84 -17.99 -8.45
N TYR A 236 2.81 -17.43 -7.71
CA TYR A 236 2.99 -17.72 -6.29
C TYR A 236 1.78 -17.29 -5.44
N PHE A 237 1.18 -16.14 -5.72
CA PHE A 237 -0.05 -15.73 -5.04
C PHE A 237 -1.21 -16.70 -5.29
N LEU A 238 -1.38 -17.19 -6.52
CA LEU A 238 -2.39 -18.21 -6.83
C LEU A 238 -2.12 -19.52 -6.07
N TYR A 239 -0.86 -19.97 -6.04
CA TYR A 239 -0.47 -21.16 -5.25
C TYR A 239 -0.83 -20.99 -3.77
N LYS A 240 -0.47 -19.86 -3.15
CA LYS A 240 -0.81 -19.59 -1.74
C LYS A 240 -2.31 -19.50 -1.50
N LEU A 241 -3.06 -18.90 -2.43
CA LEU A 241 -4.51 -18.82 -2.34
C LEU A 241 -5.14 -20.23 -2.32
N VAL A 242 -4.69 -21.14 -3.18
CA VAL A 242 -5.14 -22.55 -3.15
C VAL A 242 -4.75 -23.23 -1.83
N ARG A 243 -3.52 -23.00 -1.36
CA ARG A 243 -3.00 -23.58 -0.11
C ARG A 243 -3.79 -23.16 1.13
N PHE A 244 -4.45 -22.01 1.13
CA PHE A 244 -5.30 -21.59 2.26
C PHE A 244 -6.58 -22.41 2.40
N TYR A 245 -7.03 -23.08 1.33
CA TYR A 245 -8.25 -23.89 1.29
C TYR A 245 -7.99 -25.40 1.28
N GLU A 246 -6.73 -25.81 1.21
CA GLU A 246 -6.36 -27.22 1.17
C GLU A 246 -6.68 -27.94 2.51
N PRO A 247 -7.22 -29.17 2.47
CA PRO A 247 -7.59 -29.90 3.69
C PRO A 247 -6.42 -30.11 4.66
N SER A 248 -5.20 -30.29 4.15
CA SER A 248 -3.99 -30.55 4.95
C SER A 248 -3.54 -29.35 5.81
N SER A 249 -3.91 -28.13 5.42
CA SER A 249 -3.52 -26.88 6.08
C SER A 249 -4.69 -26.17 6.77
N ARG A 250 -5.90 -26.73 6.68
CA ARG A 250 -7.15 -26.12 7.15
C ARG A 250 -7.09 -25.64 8.60
N SER A 251 -6.52 -26.43 9.50
CA SER A 251 -6.44 -26.10 10.93
C SER A 251 -5.52 -24.90 11.23
N GLN A 252 -4.56 -24.60 10.36
CA GLN A 252 -3.63 -23.49 10.55
C GLN A 252 -4.24 -22.15 10.13
N TYR A 253 -5.13 -22.17 9.13
CA TYR A 253 -5.70 -20.96 8.55
C TYR A 253 -7.13 -20.68 9.02
N GLU A 254 -7.79 -21.59 9.73
CA GLU A 254 -9.23 -21.52 10.01
C GLU A 254 -9.72 -20.16 10.57
N THR A 255 -8.97 -19.57 11.49
CA THR A 255 -9.32 -18.30 12.14
C THR A 255 -8.97 -17.07 11.28
N THR A 256 -7.90 -17.12 10.49
CA THR A 256 -7.35 -15.96 9.74
C THR A 256 -7.62 -16.02 8.23
N ARG A 257 -8.16 -17.13 7.71
CA ARG A 257 -8.32 -17.41 6.26
C ARG A 257 -9.01 -16.31 5.48
N ALA A 258 -10.09 -15.73 6.01
CA ALA A 258 -10.84 -14.67 5.32
C ALA A 258 -9.93 -13.45 5.05
N THR A 259 -9.29 -12.91 6.09
CA THR A 259 -8.34 -11.79 5.97
C THR A 259 -7.16 -12.12 5.04
N LEU A 260 -6.52 -13.28 5.17
CA LEU A 260 -5.41 -13.67 4.28
C LEU A 260 -5.83 -13.76 2.83
N THR A 261 -7.01 -14.33 2.57
CA THR A 261 -7.54 -14.49 1.22
C THR A 261 -7.84 -13.12 0.61
N THR A 262 -8.53 -12.24 1.35
CA THR A 262 -8.82 -10.88 0.87
C THR A 262 -7.54 -10.09 0.62
N PHE A 263 -6.55 -10.15 1.52
CA PHE A 263 -5.30 -9.40 1.38
C PHE A 263 -4.48 -9.92 0.18
N THR A 264 -4.43 -11.24 0.00
CA THR A 264 -3.76 -11.88 -1.15
C THR A 264 -4.45 -11.56 -2.47
N ILE A 265 -5.79 -11.53 -2.52
CA ILE A 265 -6.53 -11.15 -3.73
C ILE A 265 -6.27 -9.68 -4.09
N VAL A 266 -6.31 -8.77 -3.12
CA VAL A 266 -6.02 -7.35 -3.36
C VAL A 266 -4.59 -7.17 -3.87
N ALA A 267 -3.60 -7.82 -3.25
CA ALA A 267 -2.21 -7.78 -3.70
C ALA A 267 -2.03 -8.39 -5.11
N PHE A 268 -2.73 -9.47 -5.43
CA PHE A 268 -2.73 -10.07 -6.76
C PHE A 268 -3.29 -9.10 -7.81
N LEU A 269 -4.42 -8.45 -7.54
CA LEU A 269 -5.04 -7.49 -8.45
C LEU A 269 -4.17 -6.25 -8.68
N LEU A 270 -3.54 -5.75 -7.62
CA LEU A 270 -2.58 -4.63 -7.72
C LEU A 270 -1.38 -5.01 -8.60
N LEU A 271 -0.74 -6.15 -8.31
CA LEU A 271 0.42 -6.61 -9.09
C LEU A 271 0.05 -6.91 -10.56
N PHE A 272 -1.14 -7.44 -10.80
CA PHE A 272 -1.65 -7.65 -12.16
C PHE A 272 -1.87 -6.33 -12.89
N ALA A 273 -2.45 -5.32 -12.23
CA ALA A 273 -2.56 -3.98 -12.79
C ALA A 273 -1.17 -3.39 -13.10
N THR A 274 -0.18 -3.58 -12.23
CA THR A 274 1.23 -3.16 -12.44
C THR A 274 1.82 -3.81 -13.69
N LEU A 275 1.58 -5.09 -13.90
CA LEU A 275 2.03 -5.79 -15.11
C LEU A 275 1.43 -5.17 -16.38
N VAL A 276 0.10 -4.95 -16.39
CA VAL A 276 -0.61 -4.39 -17.56
C VAL A 276 -0.14 -2.95 -17.85
N VAL A 277 -0.07 -2.11 -16.82
CA VAL A 277 0.42 -0.72 -16.94
C VAL A 277 1.89 -0.71 -17.37
N GLY A 278 2.69 -1.62 -16.83
CA GLY A 278 4.10 -1.77 -17.19
C GLY A 278 4.29 -2.12 -18.66
N LEU A 279 3.53 -3.08 -19.19
CA LEU A 279 3.54 -3.42 -20.61
C LEU A 279 3.22 -2.20 -21.48
N ARG A 280 2.26 -1.38 -21.04
CA ARG A 280 1.94 -0.12 -21.74
C ARG A 280 3.12 0.85 -21.70
N CYS A 281 3.75 1.05 -20.54
CA CYS A 281 4.94 1.89 -20.42
C CYS A 281 6.08 1.39 -21.29
N PHE A 282 6.29 0.08 -21.38
CA PHE A 282 7.35 -0.53 -22.19
C PHE A 282 7.21 -0.22 -23.69
N VAL A 283 5.99 -0.22 -24.21
CA VAL A 283 5.70 0.18 -25.60
C VAL A 283 5.99 1.67 -25.85
N ASP A 284 5.97 2.49 -24.80
CA ASP A 284 6.20 3.93 -24.86
C ASP A 284 7.65 4.37 -24.58
N PHE A 285 8.58 3.43 -24.38
CA PHE A 285 10.02 3.72 -24.22
C PHE A 285 10.63 4.33 -25.49
N ASP A 286 11.68 5.15 -25.31
CA ASP A 286 12.44 5.85 -26.36
C ASP A 286 11.66 6.92 -27.15
N LYS A 287 10.41 7.22 -26.77
CA LYS A 287 9.58 8.24 -27.44
C LYS A 287 9.77 9.66 -26.89
N GLY A 288 10.88 9.93 -26.20
CA GLY A 288 11.23 11.25 -25.66
C GLY A 288 10.70 11.55 -24.24
N LEU A 289 10.12 10.56 -23.57
CA LEU A 289 9.55 10.71 -22.22
C LEU A 289 10.61 11.02 -21.14
N LEU A 290 11.83 10.48 -21.31
CA LEU A 290 12.95 10.69 -20.39
C LEU A 290 13.29 12.18 -20.17
N ALA A 291 13.32 12.99 -21.24
CA ALA A 291 13.63 14.42 -21.15
C ALA A 291 12.58 15.19 -20.34
N SER A 292 11.30 14.79 -20.45
CA SER A 292 10.19 15.38 -19.69
C SER A 292 10.26 15.00 -18.20
N LYS A 293 10.60 13.75 -17.87
CA LYS A 293 10.79 13.28 -16.48
C LYS A 293 11.87 14.07 -15.74
N VAL A 294 13.05 14.19 -16.37
CA VAL A 294 14.22 14.90 -15.79
C VAL A 294 13.94 16.40 -15.60
N ASN A 295 13.19 17.02 -16.51
CA ASN A 295 12.81 18.42 -16.37
C ASN A 295 11.75 18.65 -15.28
N SER A 296 10.79 17.72 -15.11
CA SER A 296 9.82 17.78 -14.00
C SER A 296 10.49 17.65 -12.63
N GLU A 297 11.46 16.73 -12.49
CA GLU A 297 12.25 16.62 -11.24
C GLU A 297 13.09 17.88 -11.00
N ARG A 298 13.75 18.43 -12.03
CA ARG A 298 14.51 19.68 -11.92
C ARG A 298 13.67 20.91 -11.61
N VAL A 299 12.39 20.97 -11.97
CA VAL A 299 11.48 22.05 -11.54
C VAL A 299 11.03 21.87 -10.08
N SER A 300 10.98 20.64 -9.58
CA SER A 300 10.63 20.34 -8.18
C SER A 300 11.78 20.51 -7.18
N LEU A 301 13.04 20.45 -7.63
CA LEU A 301 14.26 20.59 -6.83
C LEU A 301 14.64 22.03 -6.38
N PRO A 302 14.46 23.12 -7.15
CA PRO A 302 14.87 24.48 -6.75
C PRO A 302 14.07 25.06 -5.58
N LEU A 303 12.97 24.43 -5.16
CA LEU A 303 12.17 24.83 -4.00
C LEU A 303 12.88 24.62 -2.65
N PHE A 304 14.02 23.94 -2.59
CA PHE A 304 14.81 23.76 -1.35
C PHE A 304 16.01 24.70 -1.22
N ARG A 305 16.35 25.50 -2.25
CA ARG A 305 17.48 26.43 -2.15
C ARG A 305 17.15 27.72 -1.39
N GLY A 306 15.91 27.87 -0.91
CA GLY A 306 15.46 28.98 -0.05
C GLY A 306 15.04 28.54 1.35
N MET A 307 15.28 27.29 1.75
CA MET A 307 14.94 26.74 3.07
C MET A 307 16.14 26.02 3.73
N ILE A 308 17.35 26.54 3.49
CA ILE A 308 18.54 26.28 4.30
C ILE A 308 19.10 27.63 4.71
#